data_AF-A0A8J3JG23-F1
#
_entry.id   AF-A0A8J3JG23-F1
#
_cell.length_a   1.000
_cell.length_b   1.000
_cell.length_c   1.000
_cell.angle_alpha   90.00
_cell.angle_beta   90.00
_cell.angle_gamma   90.00
#
_symmetry.space_group_name_H-M   'P 1'
#
loop_
_entity.id
_entity.type
_entity.pdbx_description
1 polymer ?
#
loop_
_entity_poly.entity_id
_entity_poly.type
_entity_poly.pdbx_seq_one_letter_code
_entity_poly.pdbx_strand_id
1 'polypeptide(L)'
;MVSGYLWIDESAPDHARSAAAGGLVRMPSPRPPWLVVYTAPDRVLVNRWPGRLWQVEIVPPEPEPEVAALAEITARIVPGAGYTHASCVEVVAEVSPALPFGAHGAAVARVVEAGQALDEPTAHRLAAARSPEAGHAYTAAWRRWSEQPRGWGLHSPVGSGLGLLGTVLQASARLRGGPGAWVVDGDGEHVVAEPWDSAFGALREAALAYGAPQLVDGAARELLAAPWDTVYGPLR
;
A
#
# COMPACT_ATOMS: atom_id res chain seq x y z
N MET A 1 -16.59 22.27 -5.49
CA MET A 1 -16.54 20.80 -5.62
C MET A 1 -15.54 20.26 -4.61
N VAL A 2 -15.75 19.05 -4.09
CA VAL A 2 -14.83 18.44 -3.11
C VAL A 2 -13.78 17.65 -3.88
N SER A 3 -12.52 18.03 -3.78
CA SER A 3 -11.40 17.30 -4.41
C SER A 3 -10.95 16.13 -3.52
N GLY A 4 -10.51 15.05 -4.15
CA GLY A 4 -9.86 13.94 -3.49
C GLY A 4 -9.09 13.03 -4.45
N TYR A 5 -8.87 11.79 -4.00
CA TYR A 5 -8.06 10.80 -4.70
C TYR A 5 -8.81 9.48 -4.82
N LEU A 6 -8.72 8.85 -6.00
CA LEU A 6 -9.35 7.57 -6.30
C LEU A 6 -8.27 6.57 -6.76
N TRP A 7 -8.16 5.44 -6.05
CA TRP A 7 -7.30 4.32 -6.44
C TRP A 7 -8.09 3.32 -7.29
N ILE A 8 -7.51 2.90 -8.42
CA ILE A 8 -8.11 1.93 -9.34
C ILE A 8 -7.06 0.88 -9.68
N ASP A 9 -7.26 -0.35 -9.21
CA ASP A 9 -6.45 -1.50 -9.58
C ASP A 9 -7.10 -2.34 -10.69
N GLU A 10 -6.42 -3.38 -11.15
CA GLU A 10 -6.85 -4.25 -12.25
C GLU A 10 -8.19 -4.97 -12.01
N SER A 11 -8.59 -5.13 -10.75
CA SER A 11 -9.83 -5.81 -10.38
C SER A 11 -11.03 -4.87 -10.24
N ALA A 12 -10.81 -3.56 -10.31
CA ALA A 12 -11.88 -2.58 -10.29
C ALA A 12 -12.84 -2.82 -11.47
N PRO A 13 -14.15 -2.51 -11.36
CA PRO A 13 -15.09 -2.68 -12.45
C PRO A 13 -14.73 -1.86 -13.71
N ASP A 14 -15.20 -2.30 -14.87
CA ASP A 14 -14.87 -1.72 -16.19
C ASP A 14 -15.10 -0.20 -16.26
N HIS A 15 -16.22 0.30 -15.70
CA HIS A 15 -16.55 1.73 -15.68
C HIS A 15 -15.55 2.58 -14.88
N ALA A 16 -14.86 1.98 -13.90
CA ALA A 16 -13.79 2.63 -13.17
C ALA A 16 -12.45 2.50 -13.92
N ARG A 17 -12.16 1.33 -14.50
CA ARG A 17 -10.92 1.11 -15.27
C ARG A 17 -10.83 1.99 -16.53
N SER A 18 -11.96 2.43 -17.07
CA SER A 18 -12.01 3.40 -18.18
C SER A 18 -11.73 4.85 -17.77
N ALA A 19 -11.34 5.12 -16.51
CA ALA A 19 -10.95 6.46 -16.05
C ALA A 19 -9.85 7.06 -16.95
N ALA A 20 -10.05 8.32 -17.33
CA ALA A 20 -9.12 9.13 -18.09
C ALA A 20 -9.25 10.59 -17.67
N ALA A 21 -8.18 11.37 -17.75
CA ALA A 21 -8.21 12.80 -17.42
C ALA A 21 -9.26 13.55 -18.26
N GLY A 22 -10.04 14.40 -17.61
CA GLY A 22 -11.22 15.08 -18.19
C GLY A 22 -12.47 14.20 -18.32
N GLY A 23 -12.41 12.93 -17.92
CA GLY A 23 -13.52 11.98 -17.99
C GLY A 23 -14.35 11.92 -16.69
N LEU A 24 -15.51 11.28 -16.78
CA LEU A 24 -16.35 10.96 -15.62
C LEU A 24 -16.25 9.47 -15.29
N VAL A 25 -16.09 9.17 -14.00
CA VAL A 25 -16.33 7.82 -13.46
C VAL A 25 -17.64 7.87 -12.69
N ARG A 26 -18.62 7.06 -13.11
CA ARG A 26 -19.96 7.02 -12.52
C ARG A 26 -20.34 5.61 -12.17
N MET A 27 -20.91 5.42 -10.98
CA MET A 27 -21.51 4.16 -10.58
C MET A 27 -22.68 3.83 -11.50
N PRO A 28 -22.79 2.58 -12.00
CA PRO A 28 -23.86 2.18 -12.91
C PRO A 28 -25.23 2.08 -12.23
N SER A 29 -25.28 2.13 -10.89
CA SER A 29 -26.51 2.09 -10.11
C SER A 29 -26.43 3.02 -8.90
N PRO A 30 -27.56 3.54 -8.39
CA PRO A 30 -27.60 4.36 -7.18
C PRO A 30 -27.57 3.48 -5.91
N ARG A 31 -26.78 2.41 -5.91
CA ARG A 31 -26.63 1.46 -4.81
C ARG A 31 -25.16 1.08 -4.64
N PRO A 32 -24.76 0.64 -3.43
CA PRO A 32 -23.41 0.13 -3.18
C PRO A 32 -23.00 -0.99 -4.16
N PRO A 33 -21.69 -1.18 -4.40
CA PRO A 33 -20.57 -0.42 -3.81
C PRO A 33 -20.49 1.02 -4.34
N TRP A 34 -19.95 1.94 -3.55
CA TRP A 34 -19.72 3.33 -3.95
C TRP A 34 -18.25 3.56 -4.30
N LEU A 35 -17.95 4.64 -5.01
CA LEU A 35 -16.57 5.09 -5.15
C LEU A 35 -16.07 5.55 -3.78
N VAL A 36 -14.84 5.15 -3.42
CA VAL A 36 -14.17 5.60 -2.21
C VAL A 36 -13.18 6.70 -2.60
N VAL A 37 -13.45 7.92 -2.19
CA VAL A 37 -12.64 9.10 -2.52
C VAL A 37 -11.91 9.55 -1.27
N TYR A 38 -10.59 9.44 -1.29
CA TYR A 38 -9.71 9.82 -0.18
C TYR A 38 -9.43 11.32 -0.18
N THR A 39 -9.35 11.93 0.99
CA THR A 39 -9.15 13.38 1.13
C THR A 39 -7.68 13.80 0.96
N ALA A 40 -6.76 12.85 1.10
CA ALA A 40 -5.33 13.06 0.97
C ALA A 40 -4.66 11.80 0.39
N PRO A 41 -3.56 11.93 -0.37
CA PRO A 41 -3.00 10.79 -1.08
C PRO A 41 -2.37 9.77 -0.13
N ASP A 42 -1.76 10.21 0.97
CA ASP A 42 -1.15 9.37 2.01
C ASP A 42 -2.18 8.55 2.83
N ARG A 43 -3.48 8.84 2.67
CA ARG A 43 -4.59 8.08 3.26
C ARG A 43 -5.16 7.01 2.34
N VAL A 44 -4.76 7.01 1.07
CA VAL A 44 -5.25 6.04 0.09
C VAL A 44 -4.82 4.64 0.52
N LEU A 45 -5.81 3.75 0.67
CA LEU A 45 -5.56 2.34 0.95
C LEU A 45 -5.25 1.61 -0.36
N VAL A 46 -4.00 1.17 -0.49
CA VAL A 46 -3.54 0.39 -1.64
C VAL A 46 -3.54 -1.08 -1.26
N ASN A 47 -4.65 -1.77 -1.56
CA ASN A 47 -4.82 -3.19 -1.21
C ASN A 47 -4.36 -4.15 -2.32
N ARG A 48 -4.17 -3.65 -3.54
CA ARG A 48 -3.75 -4.42 -4.72
C ARG A 48 -2.80 -3.60 -5.57
N TRP A 49 -1.87 -4.30 -6.23
CA TRP A 49 -0.82 -3.70 -7.06
C TRP A 49 -0.55 -4.59 -8.28
N PRO A 50 -0.31 -4.01 -9.47
CA PRO A 50 -0.27 -2.57 -9.76
C PRO A 50 -1.65 -1.90 -9.78
N GLY A 51 -1.66 -0.57 -9.78
CA GLY A 51 -2.86 0.23 -9.96
C GLY A 51 -2.53 1.68 -10.32
N ARG A 52 -3.58 2.47 -10.52
CA ARG A 52 -3.51 3.87 -10.94
C ARG A 52 -4.13 4.75 -9.87
N LEU A 53 -3.53 5.92 -9.66
CA LEU A 53 -4.02 6.93 -8.74
C LEU A 53 -4.51 8.15 -9.51
N TRP A 54 -5.74 8.55 -9.25
CA TRP A 54 -6.39 9.67 -9.90
C TRP A 54 -6.67 10.78 -8.91
N GLN A 55 -6.34 12.02 -9.27
CA GLN A 55 -6.93 13.19 -8.64
C GLN A 55 -8.32 13.40 -9.25
N VAL A 56 -9.32 13.58 -8.39
CA VAL A 56 -10.72 13.65 -8.79
C VAL A 56 -11.47 14.77 -8.08
N GLU A 57 -12.58 15.19 -8.66
CA GLU A 57 -13.57 16.07 -8.04
C GLU A 57 -14.92 15.35 -7.92
N ILE A 58 -15.52 15.40 -6.73
CA ILE A 58 -16.81 14.75 -6.48
C ILE A 58 -17.92 15.56 -7.15
N VAL A 59 -18.68 14.89 -8.01
CA VAL A 59 -19.89 15.43 -8.62
C VAL A 59 -21.06 15.17 -7.67
N PRO A 60 -21.83 16.21 -7.28
CA PRO A 60 -23.00 16.03 -6.43
C PRO A 60 -24.03 15.06 -7.05
N PRO A 61 -24.65 14.18 -6.25
CA PRO A 61 -25.75 13.34 -6.73
C PRO A 61 -26.99 14.20 -7.01
N GLU A 62 -27.69 13.93 -8.12
CA GLU A 62 -28.85 14.73 -8.55
C GLU A 62 -30.22 14.03 -8.49
N PRO A 63 -30.39 12.69 -8.50
CA PRO A 63 -31.66 12.11 -8.13
C PRO A 63 -31.77 11.94 -6.61
N GLU A 64 -32.88 12.38 -6.03
CA GLU A 64 -33.21 12.29 -4.59
C GLU A 64 -32.93 10.90 -3.95
N PRO A 65 -33.27 9.75 -4.58
CA PRO A 65 -32.94 8.44 -3.99
C PRO A 65 -31.42 8.17 -3.89
N GLU A 66 -30.61 8.71 -4.79
CA GLU A 66 -29.14 8.58 -4.75
C GLU A 66 -28.55 9.49 -3.66
N VAL A 67 -29.10 10.69 -3.50
CA VAL A 67 -28.76 11.63 -2.41
C VAL A 67 -29.00 10.96 -1.06
N ALA A 68 -30.18 10.38 -0.85
CA ALA A 68 -30.54 9.74 0.41
C ALA A 68 -29.64 8.54 0.72
N ALA A 69 -29.37 7.68 -0.26
CA ALA A 69 -28.52 6.51 -0.08
C ALA A 69 -27.05 6.88 0.22
N LEU A 70 -26.51 7.91 -0.46
CA LEU A 70 -25.17 8.42 -0.18
C LEU A 70 -25.09 9.10 1.19
N ALA A 71 -26.10 9.86 1.59
CA ALA A 71 -26.16 10.50 2.91
C ALA A 71 -26.15 9.46 4.03
N GLU A 72 -26.95 8.40 3.92
CA GLU A 72 -27.02 7.32 4.92
C GLU A 72 -25.65 6.65 5.11
N ILE A 73 -24.99 6.28 4.01
CA ILE A 73 -23.70 5.57 4.11
C ILE A 73 -22.57 6.51 4.57
N THR A 74 -22.58 7.77 4.13
CA THR A 74 -21.55 8.76 4.50
C THR A 74 -21.67 9.13 5.98
N ALA A 75 -22.88 9.18 6.54
CA ALA A 75 -23.11 9.42 7.97
C ALA A 75 -22.51 8.33 8.88
N ARG A 76 -22.25 7.13 8.34
CA ARG A 76 -21.59 6.02 9.07
C ARG A 76 -20.06 6.09 9.05
N ILE A 77 -19.48 7.00 8.27
CA ILE A 77 -18.03 7.17 8.21
C ILE A 77 -17.57 7.84 9.50
N VAL A 78 -16.63 7.19 10.20
CA VAL A 78 -16.05 7.71 11.44
C VAL A 78 -15.38 9.06 11.16
N PRO A 79 -15.59 10.09 12.00
CA PRO A 79 -14.89 11.36 11.87
C PRO A 79 -13.38 11.16 11.77
N GLY A 80 -12.76 11.75 10.75
CA GLY A 80 -11.32 11.62 10.52
C GLY A 80 -10.89 10.37 9.75
N ALA A 81 -11.80 9.53 9.25
CA ALA A 81 -11.47 8.38 8.41
C ALA A 81 -10.69 8.74 7.12
N GLY A 82 -10.81 9.99 6.64
CA GLY A 82 -10.01 10.49 5.52
C GLY A 82 -10.46 10.04 4.15
N TYR A 83 -11.70 9.57 4.05
CA TYR A 83 -12.36 9.30 2.79
C TYR A 83 -13.84 9.64 2.91
N THR A 84 -14.49 9.75 1.76
CA THR A 84 -15.95 9.85 1.61
C THR A 84 -16.40 8.90 0.50
N HIS A 85 -17.69 8.60 0.47
CA HIS A 85 -18.31 7.90 -0.65
C HIS A 85 -18.79 8.89 -1.72
N ALA A 86 -18.69 8.48 -2.97
CA ALA A 86 -19.22 9.20 -4.12
C ALA A 86 -19.87 8.22 -5.10
N SER A 87 -20.89 8.69 -5.83
CA SER A 87 -21.49 7.96 -6.94
C SER A 87 -20.91 8.39 -8.29
N CYS A 88 -20.37 9.60 -8.37
CA CYS A 88 -19.76 10.13 -9.58
C CYS A 88 -18.61 11.07 -9.22
N VAL A 89 -17.53 10.96 -9.99
CA VAL A 89 -16.40 11.88 -9.92
C VAL A 89 -15.96 12.30 -11.32
N GLU A 90 -15.46 13.51 -11.42
CA GLU A 90 -14.69 14.00 -12.55
C GLU A 90 -13.22 13.72 -12.32
N VAL A 91 -12.56 13.15 -13.31
CA VAL A 91 -11.14 12.81 -13.26
C VAL A 91 -10.34 14.02 -13.70
N VAL A 92 -9.58 14.61 -12.79
CA VAL A 92 -8.77 15.81 -13.06
C VAL A 92 -7.48 15.42 -13.76
N ALA A 93 -6.71 14.52 -13.14
CA ALA A 93 -5.40 14.11 -13.63
C ALA A 93 -5.01 12.74 -13.07
N GLU A 94 -4.18 12.02 -13.81
CA GLU A 94 -3.41 10.91 -13.26
C GLU A 94 -2.25 11.47 -12.44
N VAL A 95 -2.06 10.94 -11.23
CA VAL A 95 -0.94 11.30 -10.36
C VAL A 95 -0.10 10.07 -10.04
N SER A 96 1.08 10.27 -9.48
CA SER A 96 1.98 9.15 -9.21
C SER A 96 1.34 8.12 -8.26
N PRO A 97 1.34 6.82 -8.60
CA PRO A 97 0.81 5.76 -7.73
C PRO A 97 1.68 5.54 -6.48
N ALA A 98 2.83 6.22 -6.38
CA ALA A 98 3.72 6.18 -5.24
C ALA A 98 3.33 7.17 -4.12
N LEU A 99 2.47 8.15 -4.39
CA LEU A 99 2.03 9.14 -3.39
C LEU A 99 1.42 8.52 -2.10
N PRO A 100 0.66 7.40 -2.16
CA PRO A 100 0.12 6.73 -0.96
C PRO A 100 1.19 6.17 -0.02
N PHE A 101 2.44 6.12 -0.44
CA PHE A 101 3.56 5.63 0.36
C PHE A 101 4.35 6.76 1.03
N GLY A 102 3.92 8.02 0.89
CA GLY A 102 4.51 9.19 1.53
C GLY A 102 5.64 9.85 0.73
N ALA A 103 6.43 10.69 1.40
CA ALA A 103 7.43 11.56 0.77
C ALA A 103 8.51 10.81 -0.03
N HIS A 104 8.87 9.60 0.41
CA HIS A 104 9.83 8.72 -0.28
C HIS A 104 9.12 7.56 -0.99
N GLY A 105 7.87 7.77 -1.40
CA GLY A 105 7.04 6.70 -1.90
C GLY A 105 7.56 5.99 -3.16
N ALA A 106 8.34 6.68 -4.00
CA ALA A 106 8.96 6.07 -5.17
C ALA A 106 9.92 4.93 -4.78
N ALA A 107 10.64 5.09 -3.66
CA ALA A 107 11.52 4.04 -3.15
C ALA A 107 10.71 2.85 -2.63
N VAL A 108 9.62 3.11 -1.91
CA VAL A 108 8.71 2.07 -1.41
C VAL A 108 8.05 1.31 -2.56
N ALA A 109 7.62 2.00 -3.62
CA ALA A 109 7.06 1.38 -4.81
C ALA A 109 8.05 0.41 -5.47
N ARG A 110 9.33 0.79 -5.58
CA ARG A 110 10.37 -0.13 -6.07
C ARG A 110 10.54 -1.37 -5.21
N VAL A 111 10.42 -1.24 -3.88
CA VAL A 111 10.47 -2.40 -2.97
C VAL A 111 9.25 -3.30 -3.14
N VAL A 112 8.05 -2.72 -3.33
CA VAL A 112 6.82 -3.47 -3.63
C VAL A 112 6.93 -4.21 -4.96
N GLU A 113 7.41 -3.55 -6.01
CA GLU A 113 7.63 -4.15 -7.33
C GLU A 113 8.63 -5.31 -7.26
N ALA A 114 9.72 -5.17 -6.49
CA ALA A 114 10.66 -6.25 -6.25
C ALA A 114 10.02 -7.41 -5.48
N GLY A 115 9.18 -7.13 -4.47
CA GLY A 115 8.41 -8.16 -3.76
C GLY A 115 7.43 -8.90 -4.67
N GLN A 116 6.77 -8.21 -5.59
CA GLN A 116 5.87 -8.81 -6.58
C GLN A 116 6.60 -9.69 -7.60
N ALA A 117 7.85 -9.36 -7.94
CA ALA A 117 8.69 -10.10 -8.87
C ALA A 117 9.60 -11.14 -8.17
N LEU A 118 9.51 -11.28 -6.84
CA LEU A 118 10.44 -12.09 -6.05
C LEU A 118 10.38 -13.57 -6.45
N ASP A 119 11.51 -14.15 -6.84
CA ASP A 119 11.66 -15.59 -7.06
C ASP A 119 12.43 -16.25 -5.90
N GLU A 120 12.41 -17.58 -5.87
CA GLU A 120 13.03 -18.37 -4.80
C GLU A 120 14.55 -18.15 -4.68
N PRO A 121 15.35 -18.12 -5.78
CA PRO A 121 16.77 -17.79 -5.69
C PRO A 121 17.04 -16.39 -5.10
N THR A 122 16.21 -15.40 -5.44
CA THR A 122 16.36 -14.04 -4.91
C THR A 122 15.91 -13.96 -3.46
N ALA A 123 14.87 -14.69 -3.06
CA ALA A 123 14.45 -14.82 -1.66
C ALA A 123 15.59 -15.41 -0.81
N HIS A 124 16.29 -16.45 -1.29
CA HIS A 124 17.47 -16.98 -0.62
C HIS A 124 18.59 -15.93 -0.46
N ARG A 125 18.87 -15.13 -1.49
CA ARG A 125 19.90 -14.07 -1.39
C ARG A 125 19.52 -12.99 -0.38
N LEU A 126 18.26 -12.56 -0.36
CA LEU A 126 17.76 -11.58 0.63
C LEU A 126 17.83 -12.14 2.05
N ALA A 127 17.38 -13.37 2.25
CA ALA A 127 17.44 -14.05 3.55
C ALA A 127 18.88 -14.20 4.05
N ALA A 128 19.80 -14.63 3.18
CA ALA A 128 21.21 -14.81 3.53
C ALA A 128 21.93 -13.50 3.85
N ALA A 129 21.51 -12.38 3.24
CA ALA A 129 22.08 -11.06 3.49
C ALA A 129 21.46 -10.34 4.71
N ARG A 130 20.39 -10.88 5.30
CA ARG A 130 19.69 -10.28 6.44
C ARG A 130 20.48 -10.44 7.75
N SER A 131 20.72 -9.31 8.42
CA SER A 131 21.35 -9.30 9.74
C SER A 131 20.34 -9.76 10.83
N PRO A 132 20.77 -10.56 11.81
CA PRO A 132 19.96 -10.91 12.98
C PRO A 132 19.51 -9.67 13.79
N GLU A 133 20.30 -8.61 13.80
CA GLU A 133 20.04 -7.37 14.53
C GLU A 133 19.01 -6.45 13.84
N ALA A 134 18.73 -6.66 12.55
CA ALA A 134 17.85 -5.80 11.76
C ALA A 134 16.43 -5.70 12.35
N GLY A 135 15.92 -6.79 12.94
CA GLY A 135 14.61 -6.80 13.61
C GLY A 135 14.52 -5.83 14.79
N HIS A 136 15.61 -5.65 15.55
CA HIS A 136 15.64 -4.69 16.66
C HIS A 136 15.65 -3.25 16.15
N ALA A 137 16.43 -2.95 15.12
CA ALA A 137 16.46 -1.63 14.48
C ALA A 137 15.10 -1.27 13.87
N TYR A 138 14.46 -2.22 13.18
CA TYR A 138 13.12 -2.07 12.64
C TYR A 138 12.09 -1.75 13.74
N THR A 139 12.12 -2.52 14.84
CA THR A 139 11.21 -2.31 15.99
C THR A 139 11.42 -0.95 16.64
N ALA A 140 12.67 -0.51 16.80
CA ALA A 140 12.98 0.81 17.35
C ALA A 140 12.42 1.95 16.48
N ALA A 141 12.56 1.85 15.15
CA ALA A 141 11.99 2.81 14.22
C ALA A 141 10.45 2.81 14.25
N TRP A 142 9.81 1.64 14.37
CA TRP A 142 8.37 1.53 14.55
C TRP A 142 7.85 2.21 15.82
N ARG A 143 8.60 2.04 16.91
CA ARG A 143 8.31 2.69 18.19
C ARG A 143 8.39 4.20 18.08
N ARG A 144 9.48 4.74 17.49
CA ARG A 144 9.62 6.18 17.25
C ARG A 144 8.46 6.74 16.42
N TRP A 145 8.04 6.02 15.39
CA TRP A 145 6.88 6.41 14.58
C TRP A 145 5.57 6.39 15.40
N SER A 146 5.41 5.42 16.30
CA SER A 146 4.23 5.27 17.15
C SER A 146 4.10 6.31 18.25
N GLU A 147 5.22 6.88 18.69
CA GLU A 147 5.27 7.93 19.71
C GLU A 147 4.98 9.34 19.15
N GLN A 148 4.97 9.51 17.81
CA GLN A 148 4.67 10.79 17.17
C GLN A 148 3.16 11.10 17.18
N PRO A 149 2.74 12.33 17.51
CA PRO A 149 1.36 12.77 17.35
C PRO A 149 0.95 12.66 15.89
N ARG A 150 -0.12 11.91 15.61
CA ARG A 150 -0.59 11.65 14.23
C ARG A 150 -2.10 11.74 14.11
N GLY A 151 -2.56 12.14 12.93
CA GLY A 151 -3.98 12.09 12.59
C GLY A 151 -4.48 10.64 12.58
N TRP A 152 -5.73 10.44 12.96
CA TRP A 152 -6.43 9.16 12.79
C TRP A 152 -6.34 8.68 11.33
N GLY A 153 -6.09 7.38 11.14
CA GLY A 153 -6.04 6.73 9.81
C GLY A 153 -4.64 6.56 9.19
N LEU A 154 -3.56 7.07 9.80
CA LEU A 154 -2.21 6.74 9.37
C LEU A 154 -1.75 5.43 10.02
N HIS A 155 -1.65 4.37 9.22
CA HIS A 155 -1.42 3.00 9.71
C HIS A 155 0.04 2.55 9.70
N SER A 156 0.91 3.22 8.94
CA SER A 156 2.31 2.84 8.80
C SER A 156 3.20 4.05 8.45
N PRO A 157 4.50 4.01 8.79
CA PRO A 157 5.50 5.04 8.45
C PRO A 157 5.72 5.23 6.95
N VAL A 158 5.31 4.25 6.14
CA VAL A 158 5.41 4.28 4.67
C VAL A 158 4.03 4.09 4.02
N GLY A 159 2.99 4.61 4.70
CA GLY A 159 1.60 4.51 4.25
C GLY A 159 1.18 3.07 4.01
N SER A 160 0.49 2.81 2.89
CA SER A 160 0.00 1.47 2.53
C SER A 160 1.09 0.45 2.16
N GLY A 161 2.37 0.86 2.07
CA GLY A 161 3.45 0.04 1.52
C GLY A 161 3.71 -1.27 2.26
N LEU A 162 3.75 -1.27 3.59
CA LEU A 162 4.03 -2.49 4.36
C LEU A 162 2.90 -3.53 4.30
N GLY A 163 1.65 -3.06 4.32
CA GLY A 163 0.49 -3.94 4.17
C GLY A 163 0.50 -4.59 2.79
N LEU A 164 0.75 -3.79 1.75
CA LEU A 164 0.85 -4.26 0.38
C LEU A 164 2.00 -5.24 0.16
N LEU A 165 3.16 -5.02 0.80
CA LEU A 165 4.31 -5.93 0.73
C LEU A 165 3.96 -7.34 1.16
N GLY A 166 3.17 -7.49 2.23
CA GLY A 166 2.70 -8.80 2.68
C GLY A 166 1.86 -9.49 1.61
N THR A 167 0.92 -8.77 1.00
CA THR A 167 0.07 -9.31 -0.07
C THR A 167 0.86 -9.73 -1.30
N VAL A 168 1.77 -8.88 -1.80
CA VAL A 168 2.53 -9.20 -3.03
C VAL A 168 3.54 -10.31 -2.80
N LEU A 169 4.18 -10.38 -1.62
CA LEU A 169 5.12 -11.46 -1.30
C LEU A 169 4.41 -12.80 -1.19
N GLN A 170 3.26 -12.87 -0.50
CA GLN A 170 2.47 -14.09 -0.44
C GLN A 170 2.01 -14.55 -1.83
N ALA A 171 1.57 -13.62 -2.68
CA ALA A 171 1.23 -13.94 -4.07
C ALA A 171 2.45 -14.49 -4.83
N SER A 172 3.63 -13.89 -4.64
CA SER A 172 4.85 -14.34 -5.28
C SER A 172 5.31 -15.72 -4.80
N ALA A 173 5.28 -15.97 -3.49
CA ALA A 173 5.61 -17.27 -2.91
C ALA A 173 4.68 -18.39 -3.42
N ARG A 174 3.39 -18.11 -3.60
CA ARG A 174 2.44 -19.08 -4.19
C ARG A 174 2.71 -19.36 -5.65
N LEU A 175 3.05 -18.31 -6.42
CA LEU A 175 3.22 -18.42 -7.86
C LEU A 175 4.57 -19.02 -8.24
N ARG A 176 5.62 -18.72 -7.48
CA ARG A 176 7.02 -18.96 -7.85
C ARG A 176 7.81 -19.77 -6.84
N GLY A 177 7.26 -20.03 -5.66
CA GLY A 177 7.90 -20.87 -4.66
C GLY A 177 7.71 -22.35 -4.95
N GLY A 178 8.73 -23.15 -4.62
CA GLY A 178 8.61 -24.59 -4.60
C GLY A 178 7.66 -25.11 -3.50
N PRO A 179 7.48 -26.44 -3.40
CA PRO A 179 6.58 -27.07 -2.42
C PRO A 179 6.86 -26.70 -0.96
N GLY A 180 8.09 -26.27 -0.65
CA GLY A 180 8.50 -25.85 0.69
C GLY A 180 8.21 -24.39 1.03
N ALA A 181 7.67 -23.58 0.11
CA ALA A 181 7.44 -22.15 0.35
C ALA A 181 6.33 -21.84 1.35
N TRP A 182 5.48 -22.83 1.66
CA TRP A 182 4.36 -22.72 2.58
C TRP A 182 4.35 -23.88 3.55
N VAL A 183 4.11 -23.57 4.82
CA VAL A 183 3.94 -24.57 5.88
C VAL A 183 2.67 -24.27 6.66
N VAL A 184 2.17 -25.27 7.37
CA VAL A 184 1.11 -25.09 8.35
C VAL A 184 1.78 -24.91 9.70
N ASP A 185 1.50 -23.80 10.39
CA ASP A 185 2.05 -23.53 11.70
C ASP A 185 1.35 -24.33 12.82
N GLY A 186 1.75 -24.07 14.07
CA GLY A 186 1.20 -24.78 15.23
C GLY A 186 -0.30 -24.53 15.47
N ASP A 187 -0.86 -23.46 14.90
CA ASP A 187 -2.26 -23.08 15.02
C ASP A 187 -3.09 -23.55 13.82
N GLY A 188 -2.48 -24.25 12.87
CA GLY A 188 -3.14 -24.73 11.66
C GLY A 188 -3.23 -23.69 10.55
N GLU A 189 -2.54 -22.55 10.69
CA GLU A 189 -2.54 -21.49 9.69
C GLU A 189 -1.45 -21.71 8.64
N HIS A 190 -1.78 -21.43 7.38
CA HIS A 190 -0.81 -21.47 6.29
C HIS A 190 0.07 -20.22 6.30
N VAL A 191 1.35 -20.40 6.65
CA VAL A 191 2.34 -19.33 6.70
C VAL A 191 3.42 -19.54 5.64
N VAL A 192 4.05 -18.44 5.22
CA VAL A 192 5.23 -18.49 4.37
C VAL A 192 6.40 -19.07 5.15
N ALA A 193 7.13 -20.00 4.54
CA ALA A 193 8.29 -20.63 5.15
C ALA A 193 9.59 -19.97 4.69
N GLU A 194 10.72 -20.37 5.27
CA GLU A 194 12.04 -19.97 4.76
C GLU A 194 12.26 -20.48 3.33
N PRO A 195 12.93 -19.70 2.45
CA PRO A 195 13.57 -18.40 2.70
C PRO A 195 12.63 -17.18 2.63
N TRP A 196 11.33 -17.39 2.33
CA TRP A 196 10.39 -16.32 2.01
C TRP A 196 10.07 -15.43 3.21
N ASP A 197 10.00 -15.98 4.42
CA ASP A 197 9.77 -15.19 5.63
C ASP A 197 10.94 -14.23 5.92
N SER A 198 12.18 -14.73 5.91
CA SER A 198 13.36 -13.85 6.05
C SER A 198 13.49 -12.84 4.92
N ALA A 199 13.15 -13.22 3.67
CA ALA A 199 13.10 -12.28 2.55
C ALA A 199 12.02 -11.21 2.76
N PHE A 200 10.86 -11.55 3.33
CA PHE A 200 9.82 -10.57 3.68
C PHE A 200 10.32 -9.59 4.74
N GLY A 201 11.02 -10.08 5.77
CA GLY A 201 11.71 -9.25 6.75
C GLY A 201 12.64 -8.23 6.08
N ALA A 202 13.52 -8.71 5.20
CA ALA A 202 14.45 -7.86 4.46
C ALA A 202 13.75 -6.78 3.60
N LEU A 203 12.64 -7.12 2.92
CA LEU A 203 11.88 -6.16 2.13
C LEU A 203 11.20 -5.09 3.01
N ARG A 204 10.65 -5.47 4.17
CA ARG A 204 10.05 -4.51 5.11
C ARG A 204 11.10 -3.56 5.69
N GLU A 205 12.27 -4.09 6.02
CA GLU A 205 13.42 -3.33 6.52
C GLU A 205 13.89 -2.32 5.48
N ALA A 206 14.05 -2.75 4.22
CA ALA A 206 14.39 -1.86 3.10
C ALA A 206 13.31 -0.79 2.87
N ALA A 207 12.03 -1.16 2.87
CA ALA A 207 10.93 -0.22 2.74
C ALA A 207 10.97 0.85 3.84
N LEU A 208 11.29 0.49 5.08
CA LEU A 208 11.42 1.44 6.18
C LEU A 208 12.65 2.33 6.03
N ALA A 209 13.82 1.75 5.72
CA ALA A 209 15.09 2.46 5.58
C ALA A 209 15.03 3.53 4.49
N TYR A 210 14.38 3.22 3.37
CA TYR A 210 14.28 4.09 2.21
C TYR A 210 13.00 4.94 2.19
N GLY A 211 11.89 4.42 2.71
CA GLY A 211 10.58 5.08 2.70
C GLY A 211 10.37 6.04 3.86
N ALA A 212 11.05 5.83 4.98
CA ALA A 212 10.95 6.69 6.16
C ALA A 212 12.32 6.92 6.84
N PRO A 213 13.31 7.47 6.10
CA PRO A 213 14.68 7.63 6.59
C PRO A 213 14.77 8.52 7.84
N GLN A 214 13.80 9.40 8.07
CA GLN A 214 13.70 10.24 9.27
C GLN A 214 13.49 9.45 10.58
N LEU A 215 13.16 8.14 10.50
CA LEU A 215 12.90 7.29 11.67
C LEU A 215 14.10 6.44 12.10
N VAL A 216 15.15 6.42 11.28
CA VAL A 216 16.34 5.60 11.45
C VAL A 216 17.58 6.48 11.44
N ASP A 217 18.51 6.25 12.37
CA ASP A 217 19.82 6.88 12.30
C ASP A 217 20.68 6.23 11.21
N GLY A 218 21.86 6.78 10.92
CA GLY A 218 22.72 6.30 9.83
C GLY A 218 23.10 4.82 9.94
N ALA A 219 23.47 4.37 11.13
CA ALA A 219 23.84 2.97 11.37
C ALA A 219 22.64 2.02 11.23
N ALA A 220 21.49 2.39 11.79
CA ALA A 220 20.25 1.62 11.63
C ALA A 220 19.80 1.59 10.17
N ARG A 221 19.94 2.70 9.43
CA ARG A 221 19.60 2.76 8.01
C ARG A 221 20.47 1.81 7.19
N GLU A 222 21.80 1.85 7.37
CA GLU A 222 22.73 0.95 6.68
C GLU A 222 22.40 -0.51 6.97
N LEU A 223 22.14 -0.83 8.24
CA LEU A 223 21.76 -2.18 8.67
C LEU A 223 20.47 -2.68 7.99
N LEU A 224 19.43 -1.85 7.95
CA LEU A 224 18.12 -2.19 7.38
C LEU A 224 18.13 -2.24 5.85
N ALA A 225 18.98 -1.44 5.19
CA ALA A 225 19.11 -1.40 3.74
C ALA A 225 20.09 -2.48 3.20
N ALA A 226 21.01 -2.99 4.01
CA ALA A 226 22.06 -3.91 3.57
C ALA A 226 21.59 -5.12 2.75
N PRO A 227 20.50 -5.84 3.10
CA PRO A 227 20.05 -6.98 2.31
C PRO A 227 19.58 -6.56 0.93
N TRP A 228 18.86 -5.44 0.85
CA TRP A 228 18.43 -4.85 -0.41
C TRP A 228 19.62 -4.43 -1.26
N ASP A 229 20.56 -3.68 -0.68
CA ASP A 229 21.71 -3.13 -1.39
C ASP A 229 22.60 -4.22 -1.96
N THR A 230 22.73 -5.33 -1.23
CA THR A 230 23.46 -6.52 -1.68
C THR A 230 22.82 -7.18 -2.90
N VAL A 231 21.49 -7.21 -2.97
CA VAL A 231 20.75 -7.97 -3.99
C VAL A 231 20.36 -7.13 -5.21
N TYR A 232 19.97 -5.88 -4.99
CA TYR A 232 19.40 -4.99 -6.02
C TYR A 232 20.24 -3.72 -6.25
N GLY A 233 21.22 -3.46 -5.39
CA GLY A 233 21.93 -2.18 -5.34
C GLY A 233 21.13 -1.07 -4.65
N PRO A 234 21.79 0.01 -4.21
CA PRO A 234 21.16 1.06 -3.44
C PRO A 234 20.08 1.81 -4.23
N LEU A 235 18.99 2.17 -3.55
CA LEU A 235 17.98 3.07 -4.11
C LEU A 235 18.56 4.48 -4.15
N ARG A 236 18.67 5.03 -5.37
CA ARG A 236 19.03 6.43 -5.62
C ARG A 236 17.80 7.30 -5.73
#